data_AF-A0A974RYJ7-F1
#
_entry.id   AF-A0A974RYJ7-F1
#
_cell.length_a   1.000
_cell.length_b   1.000
_cell.length_c   1.000
_cell.angle_alpha   90.00
_cell.angle_beta   90.00
_cell.angle_gamma   90.00
#
_symmetry.space_group_name_H-M   'P 1'
#
loop_
_entity.id
_entity.type
_entity.pdbx_description
1 polymer ?
#
loop_
_entity_poly.entity_id
_entity_poly.type
_entity_poly.pdbx_seq_one_letter_code
_entity_poly.pdbx_strand_id
1 'polypeptide(L)'
;MHDSENIPSENLDENLEDILLTVKEAAKYVDESPGVIRNWMRELKTHIPTIQGDNGYHYFGRPALERLLLIRQLNREQNYSIKQIEFHFATGGKILNSEPTPEASELILKDLQVIKDQLEHQKKFNETLVHQLKKQQYHIDYQQKYITDSLTKRDEQLLLAFRETQQPKVEVAAAVHPVKKRFFSKLFSKGKK
;
A
#
# COMPACT_ATOMS: atom_id res chain seq x y z
N MET A 1 -11.96 -21.90 -40.45
CA MET A 1 -12.01 -20.85 -41.47
C MET A 1 -12.99 -19.83 -40.95
N HIS A 2 -12.51 -18.62 -40.67
CA HIS A 2 -13.27 -17.58 -39.98
C HIS A 2 -14.05 -16.76 -41.00
N ASP A 3 -15.38 -16.77 -40.87
CA ASP A 3 -16.25 -15.89 -41.63
C ASP A 3 -16.01 -14.44 -41.20
N SER A 4 -15.53 -13.66 -42.15
CA SER A 4 -15.26 -12.23 -42.03
C SER A 4 -16.51 -11.49 -42.46
N GLU A 5 -17.30 -11.01 -41.49
CA GLU A 5 -18.39 -10.09 -41.78
C GLU A 5 -17.82 -8.69 -41.99
N ASN A 6 -17.81 -8.29 -43.26
CA ASN A 6 -17.60 -6.95 -43.77
C ASN A 6 -18.63 -6.00 -43.15
N ILE A 7 -18.17 -5.00 -42.39
CA ILE A 7 -19.01 -3.87 -41.97
C ILE A 7 -18.86 -2.78 -43.05
N PRO A 8 -19.95 -2.37 -43.73
CA PRO A 8 -19.90 -1.27 -44.70
C PRO A 8 -19.62 0.05 -43.98
N SER A 9 -18.60 0.74 -44.47
CA SER A 9 -18.32 2.15 -44.17
C SER A 9 -19.24 3.00 -45.04
N GLU A 10 -20.44 3.31 -44.54
CA GLU A 10 -21.36 4.23 -45.21
C GLU A 10 -21.81 5.34 -44.26
N ASN A 11 -21.39 6.56 -44.62
CA ASN A 11 -22.14 7.81 -44.47
C ASN A 11 -22.52 8.24 -43.04
N LEU A 12 -21.57 8.83 -42.30
CA LEU A 12 -21.80 9.48 -41.01
C LEU A 12 -21.67 11.02 -41.06
N ASP A 13 -21.84 11.64 -42.23
CA ASP A 13 -21.57 13.09 -42.41
C ASP A 13 -22.79 13.98 -42.66
N GLU A 14 -24.01 13.44 -42.82
CA GLU A 14 -25.16 14.27 -43.25
C GLU A 14 -26.32 14.44 -42.23
N ASN A 15 -26.16 14.08 -40.95
CA ASN A 15 -27.22 14.32 -39.94
C ASN A 15 -26.67 14.65 -38.54
N LEU A 16 -25.67 15.52 -38.42
CA LEU A 16 -25.02 15.85 -37.14
C LEU A 16 -25.72 16.95 -36.31
N GLU A 17 -26.77 17.60 -36.82
CA GLU A 17 -27.40 18.74 -36.13
C GLU A 17 -28.40 18.31 -35.04
N ASP A 18 -28.95 17.09 -35.10
CA ASP A 18 -29.98 16.59 -34.15
C ASP A 18 -29.51 15.42 -33.25
N ILE A 19 -28.24 15.00 -33.34
CA ILE A 19 -27.76 13.85 -32.58
C ILE A 19 -27.51 14.23 -31.12
N LEU A 20 -28.47 13.88 -30.26
CA LEU A 20 -28.35 13.95 -28.81
C LEU A 20 -27.83 12.61 -28.27
N LEU A 21 -26.53 12.53 -28.01
CA LEU A 21 -25.90 11.33 -27.47
C LEU A 21 -26.07 11.24 -25.95
N THR A 22 -26.32 10.05 -25.44
CA THR A 22 -26.21 9.76 -24.00
C THR A 22 -24.75 9.70 -23.56
N VAL A 23 -24.48 9.74 -22.25
CA VAL A 23 -23.11 9.58 -21.69
C VAL A 23 -22.39 8.34 -22.25
N LYS A 24 -23.10 7.23 -22.46
CA LYS A 24 -22.51 5.98 -22.95
C LYS A 24 -22.10 6.08 -24.42
N GLU A 25 -22.90 6.76 -25.24
CA GLU A 25 -22.62 6.95 -26.65
C GLU A 25 -21.56 8.03 -26.87
N ALA A 26 -21.62 9.12 -26.11
CA ALA A 26 -20.58 10.15 -26.10
C ALA A 26 -19.21 9.57 -25.68
N ALA A 27 -19.19 8.68 -24.69
CA ALA A 27 -17.98 7.96 -24.28
C ALA A 27 -17.38 7.12 -25.42
N LYS A 28 -18.23 6.42 -26.19
CA LYS A 28 -17.78 5.69 -27.38
C LYS A 28 -17.26 6.62 -28.47
N TYR A 29 -17.96 7.73 -28.71
CA TYR A 29 -17.59 8.72 -29.72
C TYR A 29 -16.23 9.37 -29.44
N VAL A 30 -15.98 9.69 -28.16
CA VAL A 30 -14.73 10.31 -27.70
C VAL A 30 -13.65 9.26 -27.42
N ASP A 31 -13.97 7.96 -27.50
CA ASP A 31 -13.07 6.84 -27.18
C ASP A 31 -12.46 6.98 -25.77
N GLU A 32 -13.35 7.16 -24.79
CA GLU A 32 -13.05 7.22 -23.36
C GLU A 32 -14.07 6.39 -22.56
N SER A 33 -13.76 6.09 -21.30
CA SER A 33 -14.71 5.36 -20.47
C SER A 33 -15.87 6.26 -20.01
N PRO A 34 -17.10 5.73 -19.84
CA PRO A 34 -18.22 6.51 -19.29
C PRO A 34 -17.92 7.12 -17.92
N GLY A 35 -17.04 6.50 -17.13
CA GLY A 35 -16.58 7.04 -15.84
C GLY A 35 -15.75 8.33 -16.00
N VAL A 36 -14.86 8.37 -16.98
CA VAL A 36 -14.05 9.55 -17.31
C VAL A 36 -14.93 10.70 -17.77
N ILE A 37 -15.90 10.44 -18.67
CA ILE A 37 -16.84 11.46 -19.13
C ILE A 37 -17.65 12.05 -17.96
N ARG A 38 -18.16 11.21 -17.05
CA ARG A 38 -18.86 11.70 -15.84
C ARG A 38 -17.96 12.52 -14.93
N ASN A 39 -16.70 12.12 -14.81
CA ASN A 39 -15.73 12.88 -14.03
C ASN A 39 -15.51 14.27 -14.65
N TRP A 40 -15.33 14.37 -15.97
CA TRP A 40 -15.22 15.65 -16.67
C TRP A 40 -16.50 16.48 -16.56
N MET A 41 -17.68 15.88 -16.65
CA MET A 41 -18.94 16.60 -16.40
C MET A 41 -19.02 17.20 -14.99
N ARG A 42 -18.45 16.53 -13.98
CA ARG A 42 -18.46 17.02 -12.59
C ARG A 42 -17.48 18.17 -12.41
N GLU A 43 -16.25 18.01 -12.89
CA GLU A 43 -15.17 18.98 -12.67
C GLU A 43 -15.21 20.16 -13.65
N LEU A 44 -15.69 19.96 -14.88
CA LEU A 44 -15.73 20.96 -15.97
C LEU A 44 -17.17 21.36 -16.34
N LYS A 45 -18.10 21.29 -15.39
CA LYS A 45 -19.54 21.48 -15.61
C LYS A 45 -19.90 22.77 -16.33
N THR A 46 -19.22 23.86 -16.00
CA THR A 46 -19.44 25.20 -16.58
C THR A 46 -18.97 25.30 -18.03
N HIS A 47 -18.14 24.37 -18.49
CA HIS A 47 -17.49 24.42 -19.80
C HIS A 47 -18.05 23.40 -20.79
N ILE A 48 -18.77 22.36 -20.33
CA ILE A 48 -19.38 21.33 -21.18
C ILE A 48 -20.88 21.64 -21.33
N PRO A 49 -21.34 22.14 -22.50
CA PRO A 49 -22.74 22.46 -22.71
C PRO A 49 -23.57 21.18 -22.88
N THR A 50 -24.29 20.75 -21.83
CA THR A 50 -25.19 19.58 -21.88
C THR A 50 -26.65 20.00 -21.81
N ILE A 51 -27.53 19.21 -22.43
CA ILE A 51 -28.99 19.42 -22.41
C ILE A 51 -29.59 18.38 -21.47
N GLN A 52 -30.38 18.83 -20.49
CA GLN A 52 -31.10 17.93 -19.59
C GLN A 52 -32.45 17.59 -20.22
N GLY A 53 -32.71 16.30 -20.46
CA GLY A 53 -34.01 15.84 -20.95
C GLY A 53 -35.04 15.70 -19.82
N ASP A 54 -36.30 15.54 -20.20
CA ASP A 54 -37.44 15.42 -19.26
C ASP A 54 -37.33 14.23 -18.29
N ASN A 55 -36.55 13.22 -18.68
CA ASN A 55 -36.23 12.04 -17.90
C ASN A 55 -35.06 12.24 -16.90
N GLY A 56 -34.53 13.46 -16.79
CA GLY A 56 -33.41 13.81 -15.91
C GLY A 56 -32.03 13.40 -16.41
N TYR A 57 -31.92 12.80 -17.59
CA TYR A 57 -30.62 12.43 -18.18
C TYR A 57 -29.98 13.61 -18.93
N HIS A 58 -28.65 13.61 -18.98
CA HIS A 58 -27.87 14.57 -19.76
C HIS A 58 -27.59 14.03 -21.17
N TYR A 59 -27.84 14.89 -22.15
CA TYR A 59 -27.60 14.65 -23.56
C TYR A 59 -26.51 15.58 -24.10
N PHE A 60 -25.66 15.03 -24.96
CA PHE A 60 -24.55 15.70 -25.60
C PHE A 60 -24.89 15.95 -27.06
N GLY A 61 -25.15 17.21 -27.40
CA GLY A 61 -25.18 17.66 -28.79
C GLY A 61 -23.77 17.94 -29.32
N ARG A 62 -23.68 18.36 -30.57
CA ARG A 62 -22.41 18.67 -31.25
C ARG A 62 -21.45 19.57 -30.45
N PRO A 63 -21.86 20.72 -29.88
CA PRO A 63 -20.95 21.58 -29.13
C PRO A 63 -20.37 20.89 -27.87
N ALA A 64 -21.14 19.98 -27.28
CA ALA A 64 -20.72 19.21 -26.13
C ALA A 64 -19.66 18.16 -26.51
N LEU A 65 -19.86 17.49 -27.64
CA LEU A 65 -18.95 16.48 -28.17
C LEU A 65 -17.62 17.10 -28.60
N GLU A 66 -17.65 18.23 -29.31
CA GLU A 66 -16.45 19.00 -29.67
C GLU A 66 -15.67 19.41 -28.42
N ARG A 67 -16.36 19.82 -27.35
CA ARG A 67 -15.72 20.13 -26.07
C ARG A 67 -15.08 18.91 -25.42
N LEU A 68 -15.73 17.75 -25.45
CA LEU A 68 -15.18 16.51 -24.90
C LEU A 68 -13.94 16.04 -25.67
N LEU A 69 -13.93 16.18 -27.00
CA LEU A 69 -12.75 15.90 -27.83
C LEU A 69 -11.58 16.81 -27.47
N LEU A 70 -11.84 18.10 -27.27
CA LEU A 70 -10.80 19.05 -26.84
C LEU A 70 -10.25 18.70 -25.44
N ILE A 71 -11.12 18.32 -24.50
CA ILE A 71 -10.70 17.86 -23.16
C ILE A 71 -9.81 16.63 -23.28
N ARG A 72 -10.20 15.64 -24.10
CA ARG A 72 -9.39 14.44 -24.36
C ARG A 72 -8.03 14.82 -24.91
N GLN A 73 -7.98 15.71 -25.90
CA GLN A 73 -6.74 16.15 -26.51
C GLN A 73 -5.79 16.77 -25.47
N LEU A 74 -6.28 17.72 -24.67
CA LEU A 74 -5.49 18.37 -23.63
C LEU A 74 -5.00 17.38 -22.57
N ASN A 75 -5.84 16.42 -22.17
CA ASN A 75 -5.50 15.45 -21.14
C ASN A 75 -4.50 14.39 -21.64
N ARG A 76 -4.69 13.84 -22.84
CA ARG A 76 -3.93 12.70 -23.36
C ARG A 76 -2.70 13.10 -24.17
N GLU A 77 -2.80 14.12 -25.00
CA GLU A 77 -1.69 14.54 -25.86
C GLU A 77 -0.79 15.54 -25.13
N GLN A 78 -1.38 16.48 -24.39
CA GLN A 78 -0.64 17.55 -23.73
C GLN A 78 -0.39 17.30 -22.24
N ASN A 79 -0.90 16.20 -21.68
CA ASN A 79 -0.78 15.81 -20.26
C ASN A 79 -1.28 16.89 -19.28
N TYR A 80 -2.28 17.68 -19.66
CA TYR A 80 -2.86 18.68 -18.77
C TYR A 80 -3.69 17.97 -17.69
N SER A 81 -3.50 18.39 -16.44
CA SER A 81 -4.41 18.05 -15.34
C SER A 81 -5.78 18.69 -15.56
N ILE A 82 -6.82 18.11 -14.96
CA ILE A 82 -8.19 18.64 -15.07
C ILE A 82 -8.28 20.12 -14.67
N LYS A 83 -7.53 20.54 -13.64
CA LYS A 83 -7.46 21.94 -13.21
C LYS A 83 -6.82 22.87 -14.24
N GLN A 84 -5.78 22.39 -14.93
CA GLN A 84 -5.15 23.16 -16.02
C GLN A 84 -6.10 23.28 -17.21
N ILE A 85 -6.88 22.23 -17.50
CA ILE A 85 -7.92 22.26 -18.54
C ILE A 85 -9.03 23.26 -18.19
N GLU A 86 -9.50 23.27 -16.94
CA GLU A 86 -10.48 24.25 -16.44
C GLU A 86 -9.96 25.68 -16.60
N PHE A 87 -8.73 25.94 -16.14
CA PHE A 87 -8.10 27.24 -16.27
C PHE A 87 -7.93 27.68 -17.73
N HIS A 88 -7.53 26.74 -18.60
CA HIS A 88 -7.40 26.98 -20.04
C HIS A 88 -8.74 27.40 -20.67
N PHE A 89 -9.84 26.77 -20.27
CA PHE A 89 -11.17 27.14 -20.73
C PHE A 89 -11.68 28.46 -20.16
N ALA A 90 -11.38 28.76 -18.89
CA ALA A 90 -11.72 30.03 -18.25
C ALA A 90 -10.97 31.22 -18.89
N THR A 91 -9.74 30.99 -19.36
CA THR A 91 -8.88 32.03 -19.97
C THR A 91 -9.04 32.13 -21.50
N GLY A 92 -9.93 31.32 -22.09
CA GLY A 92 -10.22 31.35 -23.53
C GLY A 92 -9.08 30.81 -24.41
N GLY A 93 -8.29 29.85 -23.91
CA GLY A 93 -7.21 29.24 -24.68
C GLY A 93 -5.95 30.09 -24.85
N LYS A 94 -5.88 31.26 -24.18
CA LYS A 94 -4.61 31.95 -24.01
C LYS A 94 -3.77 31.10 -23.06
N ILE A 95 -2.84 30.34 -23.65
CA ILE A 95 -1.76 29.70 -22.92
C ILE A 95 -1.01 30.85 -22.26
N LEU A 96 -1.31 31.13 -20.99
CA LEU A 96 -0.31 31.72 -20.14
C LEU A 96 0.74 30.63 -20.01
N ASN A 97 1.67 30.60 -20.97
CA ASN A 97 3.06 30.47 -20.59
C ASN A 97 3.30 31.68 -19.71
N SER A 98 2.79 31.65 -18.46
CA SER A 98 3.51 32.30 -17.40
C SER A 98 4.81 31.52 -17.41
N GLU A 99 5.75 31.92 -18.28
CA GLU A 99 7.15 31.73 -17.97
C GLU A 99 7.21 32.18 -16.51
N PRO A 100 7.47 31.24 -15.58
CA PRO A 100 7.64 31.62 -14.20
C PRO A 100 8.60 32.79 -14.23
N THR A 101 8.17 33.95 -13.69
CA THR A 101 9.03 35.11 -13.64
C THR A 101 10.39 34.63 -13.16
N PRO A 102 11.51 35.08 -13.75
CA PRO A 102 12.83 34.52 -13.44
C PRO A 102 13.10 34.46 -11.93
N GLU A 103 12.51 35.38 -11.17
CA GLU A 103 12.44 35.39 -9.70
C GLU A 103 11.71 34.19 -9.06
N ALA A 104 10.53 33.80 -9.57
CA ALA A 104 9.78 32.64 -9.10
C ALA A 104 10.51 31.33 -9.40
N SER A 105 11.13 31.25 -10.59
CA SER A 105 11.99 30.12 -10.98
C SER A 105 13.20 29.98 -10.06
N GLU A 106 13.89 31.09 -9.76
CA GLU A 106 15.05 31.09 -8.88
C GLU A 106 14.67 30.71 -7.44
N LEU A 107 13.52 31.17 -6.95
CA LEU A 107 13.00 30.80 -5.64
C LEU A 107 12.67 29.31 -5.55
N ILE A 108 12.01 28.75 -6.57
CA ILE A 108 11.75 27.30 -6.64
C ILE A 108 13.05 26.50 -6.69
N LEU A 109 14.06 26.93 -7.44
CA LEU A 109 15.35 26.25 -7.49
C LEU A 109 16.08 26.27 -6.14
N LYS A 110 16.01 27.39 -5.41
CA LYS A 110 16.55 27.50 -4.05
C LYS A 110 15.81 26.56 -3.09
N ASP A 111 14.48 26.53 -3.14
CA ASP A 111 13.68 25.62 -2.31
C ASP A 111 13.97 24.15 -2.62
N LEU A 112 14.09 23.80 -3.91
CA LEU A 112 14.48 22.45 -4.33
C LEU A 112 15.88 22.06 -3.83
N GLN A 113 16.82 23.01 -3.81
CA GLN A 113 18.15 22.78 -3.28
C GLN A 113 18.12 22.56 -1.76
N VAL A 114 17.34 23.36 -1.02
CA VAL A 114 17.12 23.16 0.42
C VAL A 114 16.49 21.80 0.71
N ILE A 115 15.47 21.40 -0.06
CA ILE A 115 14.81 20.10 0.09
C ILE A 115 15.82 18.97 -0.18
N LYS A 116 16.64 19.08 -1.22
CA LYS A 116 17.67 18.11 -1.55
C LYS A 116 18.67 17.97 -0.39
N ASP A 117 19.15 19.08 0.15
CA ASP A 117 20.09 19.07 1.27
C ASP A 117 19.48 18.43 2.52
N GLN A 118 18.23 18.76 2.84
CA GLN A 118 17.50 18.13 3.96
C GLN A 118 17.35 16.62 3.76
N LEU A 119 17.08 16.17 2.53
CA LEU A 119 16.95 14.76 2.20
C LEU A 119 18.29 14.01 2.36
N GLU A 120 19.41 14.63 1.96
CA GLU A 120 20.74 14.09 2.19
C GLU A 120 21.06 13.98 3.69
N HIS A 121 20.70 14.98 4.50
CA HIS A 121 20.87 14.92 5.96
C HIS A 121 20.02 13.80 6.57
N GLN A 122 18.77 13.65 6.13
CA GLN A 122 17.89 12.60 6.60
C GLN A 122 18.43 11.21 6.24
N LYS A 123 18.99 11.05 5.03
CA LYS A 123 19.62 9.80 4.61
C LYS A 123 20.82 9.44 5.51
N LYS A 124 21.73 10.39 5.76
CA LYS A 124 22.88 10.20 6.66
C LYS A 124 22.45 9.87 8.09
N PHE A 125 21.42 10.54 8.58
CA PHE A 125 20.84 10.25 9.89
C PHE A 125 20.29 8.82 9.96
N ASN A 126 19.53 8.39 8.96
CA ASN A 126 19.00 7.03 8.88
C ASN A 126 20.11 5.97 8.79
N GLU A 127 21.17 6.22 8.01
CA GLU A 127 22.33 5.33 7.93
C GLU A 127 23.03 5.17 9.30
N THR A 128 23.19 6.29 10.02
CA THR A 128 23.79 6.30 11.36
C THR A 128 22.91 5.54 12.37
N LEU A 129 21.59 5.77 12.34
CA LEU A 129 20.64 5.04 13.18
C LEU A 129 20.69 3.54 12.92
N VAL A 130 20.69 3.12 11.65
CA VAL A 130 20.78 1.70 11.28
C VAL A 130 22.08 1.08 11.78
N HIS A 131 23.21 1.79 11.67
CA HIS A 131 24.48 1.33 12.20
C HIS A 131 24.43 1.14 13.72
N GLN A 132 23.86 2.09 14.45
CA GLN A 132 23.73 2.02 15.90
C GLN A 132 22.79 0.89 16.34
N LEU A 133 21.68 0.68 15.64
CA LEU A 133 20.77 -0.44 15.89
C LEU A 133 21.45 -1.79 15.66
N LYS A 134 22.24 -1.94 14.59
CA LYS A 134 23.03 -3.15 14.34
C LYS A 134 24.03 -3.42 15.48
N LYS A 135 24.71 -2.39 15.97
CA LYS A 135 25.63 -2.51 17.10
C LYS A 135 24.89 -2.95 18.37
N GLN A 136 23.72 -2.38 18.65
CA GLN A 136 22.89 -2.78 19.79
C GLN A 136 22.42 -4.24 19.67
N GLN A 137 21.96 -4.65 18.48
CA GLN A 137 21.57 -6.03 18.21
C GLN A 137 22.71 -7.00 18.49
N TYR A 138 23.91 -6.70 18.01
CA TYR A 138 25.11 -7.52 18.26
C TYR A 138 25.40 -7.67 19.75
N HIS A 139 25.31 -6.59 20.53
CA HIS A 139 25.51 -6.64 21.98
C HIS A 139 24.43 -7.47 22.69
N ILE A 140 23.18 -7.36 22.27
CA ILE A 140 22.06 -8.15 22.82
C ILE A 140 22.28 -9.64 22.52
N ASP A 141 22.61 -9.99 21.28
CA ASP A 141 22.84 -11.38 20.89
C ASP A 141 24.03 -11.99 21.66
N TYR A 142 25.09 -11.21 21.83
CA TYR A 142 26.25 -11.60 22.62
C TYR A 142 25.88 -11.85 24.09
N GLN A 143 25.14 -10.93 24.71
CA GLN A 143 24.67 -11.07 26.08
C GLN A 143 23.74 -12.28 26.25
N GLN A 144 22.81 -12.47 25.32
CA GLN A 144 21.88 -13.59 25.34
C GLN A 144 22.63 -14.93 25.28
N LYS A 145 23.64 -15.02 24.41
CA LYS A 145 24.49 -16.21 24.32
C LYS A 145 25.25 -16.45 25.62
N TYR A 146 25.90 -15.42 26.17
CA TYR A 146 26.64 -15.54 27.42
C TYR A 146 25.74 -15.98 28.59
N ILE A 147 24.55 -15.37 28.72
CA ILE A 147 23.56 -15.74 29.75
C ILE A 147 23.16 -17.21 29.57
N THR A 148 22.82 -17.60 28.34
CA THR A 148 22.41 -18.98 28.01
C THR A 148 23.51 -19.97 28.38
N ASP A 149 24.74 -19.74 27.95
CA ASP A 149 25.91 -20.59 28.26
C ASP A 149 26.19 -20.65 29.78
N SER A 150 25.96 -19.56 30.50
CA SER A 150 26.15 -19.52 31.96
C SER A 150 25.05 -20.29 32.71
N LEU A 151 23.81 -20.24 32.22
CA LEU A 151 22.68 -20.96 32.78
C LEU A 151 22.82 -22.46 32.54
N THR A 152 23.17 -22.88 31.33
CA THR A 152 23.39 -24.31 31.02
C THR A 152 24.49 -24.92 31.88
N LYS A 153 25.63 -24.23 32.04
CA LYS A 153 26.70 -24.68 32.94
C LYS A 153 26.25 -24.82 34.39
N ARG A 154 25.44 -23.88 34.88
CA ARG A 154 24.91 -23.93 36.24
C ARG A 154 23.93 -25.10 36.41
N ASP A 155 23.05 -25.31 35.44
CA ASP A 155 22.10 -26.42 35.44
C ASP A 155 22.81 -27.78 35.41
N GLU A 156 23.86 -27.92 34.58
CA GLU A 156 24.72 -29.12 34.55
C GLU A 156 25.37 -29.38 35.91
N GLN A 157 25.94 -28.35 36.54
CA GLN A 157 26.55 -28.46 37.87
C GLN A 157 25.53 -28.86 38.95
N LEU A 158 24.32 -28.29 38.91
CA LEU A 158 23.24 -28.64 39.84
C LEU A 158 22.78 -30.08 39.65
N LEU A 159 22.64 -30.55 38.41
CA LEU A 159 22.30 -31.94 38.11
C LEU A 159 23.37 -32.93 38.59
N LEU A 160 24.65 -32.58 38.42
CA LEU A 160 25.76 -33.38 38.94
C LEU A 160 25.74 -33.45 40.47
N ALA A 161 25.62 -32.30 41.16
CA ALA A 161 25.53 -32.26 42.62
C ALA A 161 24.29 -33.01 43.16
N PHE A 162 23.15 -32.91 42.46
CA PHE A 162 21.95 -33.66 42.82
C PHE A 162 22.15 -35.17 42.66
N ARG A 163 22.81 -35.62 41.59
CA ARG A 163 23.17 -37.03 41.39
C ARG A 163 24.12 -37.52 42.48
N GLU A 164 25.18 -36.76 42.78
CA GLU A 164 26.17 -37.09 43.82
C GLU A 164 25.56 -37.15 45.23
N THR A 165 24.55 -36.32 45.53
CA THR A 165 23.86 -36.37 46.83
C THR A 165 22.82 -37.48 46.93
N GLN A 166 22.30 -38.00 45.80
CA GLN A 166 21.35 -39.11 45.77
C GLN A 166 22.04 -40.48 45.74
N GLN A 167 23.15 -40.64 45.03
CA GLN A 167 23.91 -41.89 44.96
C GLN A 167 24.24 -42.51 46.32
N PRO A 168 24.77 -41.80 47.33
CA PRO A 168 25.05 -42.38 48.64
C PRO A 168 23.75 -42.73 49.38
N LYS A 169 22.63 -42.03 49.15
CA LYS A 169 21.34 -42.38 49.76
C LYS A 169 20.74 -43.65 49.15
N VAL A 170 20.90 -43.85 47.84
CA VAL A 170 20.44 -45.06 47.14
C VAL A 170 21.36 -46.24 47.45
N GLU A 171 22.67 -46.06 47.49
CA GLU A 171 23.65 -47.09 47.84
C GLU A 171 23.53 -47.49 49.32
N VAL A 172 23.34 -46.54 50.24
CA VAL A 172 23.07 -46.84 51.65
C VAL A 172 21.68 -47.48 51.81
N ALA A 173 20.65 -47.05 51.09
CA ALA A 173 19.33 -47.72 51.13
C ALA A 173 19.36 -49.14 50.53
N ALA A 174 20.16 -49.38 49.48
CA ALA A 174 20.36 -50.68 48.86
C ALA A 174 21.25 -51.60 49.73
N ALA A 175 22.24 -51.05 50.43
CA ALA A 175 23.09 -51.79 51.37
C ALA A 175 22.41 -52.07 52.71
N VAL A 176 21.50 -51.20 53.17
CA VAL A 176 20.75 -51.35 54.43
C VAL A 176 19.52 -52.27 54.28
N HIS A 177 19.03 -52.50 53.06
CA HIS A 177 17.86 -53.37 52.81
C HIS A 177 18.10 -54.52 51.81
N PRO A 178 18.88 -55.56 52.15
CA PRO A 178 18.58 -56.88 51.65
C PRO A 178 17.42 -57.45 52.47
N VAL A 179 16.21 -57.45 51.89
CA VAL A 179 15.04 -58.22 52.33
C VAL A 179 14.47 -57.88 53.72
N LYS A 180 13.25 -57.30 53.73
CA LYS A 180 12.12 -57.77 54.58
C LYS A 180 10.82 -57.05 54.18
N LYS A 181 10.21 -57.52 53.08
CA LYS A 181 8.78 -57.32 52.80
C LYS A 181 7.95 -58.08 53.85
N ARG A 182 7.77 -57.56 55.07
CA ARG A 182 6.85 -58.17 56.05
C ARG A 182 6.44 -57.33 57.27
N PHE A 183 6.64 -56.02 57.29
CA PHE A 183 6.27 -55.20 58.45
C PHE A 183 5.01 -54.34 58.30
N PHE A 184 4.51 -54.10 57.08
CA PHE A 184 3.31 -53.25 56.88
C PHE A 184 2.01 -54.02 56.56
N SER A 185 2.05 -55.35 56.41
CA SER A 185 0.86 -56.14 56.07
C SER A 185 -0.09 -56.37 57.25
N LYS A 186 0.29 -56.02 58.49
CA LYS A 186 -0.54 -56.23 59.69
C LYS A 186 -1.28 -54.99 60.20
N LEU A 187 -1.04 -53.80 59.63
CA LEU A 187 -1.71 -52.56 60.04
C LEU A 187 -3.01 -52.27 59.27
N PHE A 188 -3.28 -52.97 58.16
CA PHE A 188 -4.45 -52.71 57.31
C PHE A 188 -5.43 -53.89 57.17
N SER A 189 -5.27 -54.99 57.93
CA SER A 189 -6.15 -56.16 57.80
C SER A 189 -7.33 -56.22 58.78
N LYS A 190 -7.61 -55.16 59.54
CA LYS A 190 -8.74 -55.13 60.48
C LYS A 190 -9.61 -53.90 60.26
N GLY A 191 -10.47 -54.01 59.25
CA GLY A 191 -11.47 -53.02 58.88
C GLY A 191 -12.52 -53.63 57.96
N LYS A 192 -13.10 -54.76 58.35
CA LYS A 192 -14.36 -55.29 57.81
C LYS A 192 -15.12 -56.00 58.92
N LYS A 193 -15.99 -55.26 59.60
CA LYS A 193 -17.31 -55.69 60.06
C LYS A 193 -18.20 -54.47 60.08
#